data_AF-R7ES29-F1
#
_entry.id   AF-R7ES29-F1
#
_cell.length_a   1.000
_cell.length_b   1.000
_cell.length_c   1.000
_cell.angle_alpha   90.00
_cell.angle_beta   90.00
_cell.angle_gamma   90.00
#
_symmetry.space_group_name_H-M   'P 1'
#
loop_
_entity.id
_entity.type
_entity.pdbx_description
1 polymer ?
#
loop_
_entity_poly.entity_id
_entity_poly.type
_entity_poly.pdbx_seq_one_letter_code
_entity_poly.pdbx_strand_id
1 'polypeptide(L)'
;MGSSSAEERIRWLHKRITDGSYPNAVRLSERFGISRRQATRDVEYMRRELGAPVEYDSKRRGFYYSEAFSLPATINTAQADDYVGILAAMSDISQDTYGGQDSIQMSIPYDAVLEIPDKLTVMKLGKIITGRVPSHRGSGENRYYCEFGSVEAFLGVLMALGEPVRIVSPDWLRERLRDNIACLLKANNETV
;
A
#
# COMPACT_ATOMS: atom_id res chain seq x y z
N MET A 1 -5.14 29.29 -6.25
CA MET A 1 -4.17 28.41 -5.57
C MET A 1 -4.91 27.75 -4.42
N GLY A 2 -5.36 26.50 -4.60
CA GLY A 2 -6.06 25.79 -3.53
C GLY A 2 -5.06 25.39 -2.46
N SER A 3 -5.25 25.83 -1.21
CA SER A 3 -4.45 25.31 -0.12
C SER A 3 -4.79 23.83 0.06
N SER A 4 -3.81 22.94 -0.09
CA SER A 4 -3.98 21.55 0.35
C SER A 4 -4.36 21.53 1.82
N SER A 5 -5.45 20.86 2.20
CA SER A 5 -5.91 20.81 3.59
C SER A 5 -4.88 20.10 4.47
N ALA A 6 -4.86 20.39 5.78
CA ALA A 6 -3.92 19.73 6.69
C ALA A 6 -4.08 18.20 6.70
N GLU A 7 -5.32 17.74 6.57
CA GLU A 7 -5.68 16.31 6.49
C GLU A 7 -5.08 15.64 5.26
N GLU A 8 -5.08 16.30 4.10
CA GLU A 8 -4.49 15.76 2.87
C GLU A 8 -2.98 15.53 3.04
N ARG A 9 -2.29 16.46 3.70
CA ARG A 9 -0.85 16.36 3.98
C ARG A 9 -0.55 15.24 4.98
N ILE A 10 -1.39 15.09 6.01
CA ILE A 10 -1.28 14.02 7.00
C ILE A 10 -1.52 12.67 6.34
N ARG A 11 -2.54 12.54 5.49
CA ARG A 11 -2.84 11.31 4.75
C ARG A 11 -1.72 10.92 3.81
N TRP A 12 -1.17 11.90 3.09
CA TRP A 12 0.00 11.68 2.24
C TRP A 12 1.21 11.23 3.05
N LEU A 13 1.49 11.90 4.18
CA LEU A 13 2.62 11.57 5.04
C LEU A 13 2.45 10.16 5.63
N HIS A 14 1.26 9.84 6.16
CA HIS A 14 0.91 8.50 6.64
C HIS A 14 1.13 7.44 5.57
N LYS A 15 0.54 7.62 4.37
CA LYS A 15 0.73 6.69 3.24
C LYS A 15 2.22 6.46 2.97
N ARG A 16 3.02 7.53 2.90
CA ARG A 16 4.46 7.44 2.65
C ARG A 16 5.25 6.76 3.77
N ILE A 17 4.86 6.96 5.02
CA ILE A 17 5.47 6.29 6.17
C ILE A 17 5.11 4.79 6.14
N THR A 18 3.84 4.45 5.90
CA THR A 18 3.34 3.07 5.79
C THR A 18 3.95 2.32 4.61
N ASP A 19 4.20 3.02 3.49
CA ASP A 19 4.93 2.49 2.32
C ASP A 19 6.43 2.25 2.59
N GLY A 20 6.93 2.59 3.78
CA GLY A 20 8.35 2.48 4.11
C GLY A 20 9.25 3.40 3.26
N SER A 21 8.71 4.49 2.72
CA SER A 21 9.43 5.40 1.80
C SER A 21 10.29 6.46 2.49
N TYR A 22 10.32 6.46 3.83
CA TYR A 22 11.07 7.41 4.66
C TYR A 22 10.86 8.88 4.20
N PRO A 23 9.62 9.39 4.19
CA PRO A 23 9.35 10.78 3.82
C PRO A 23 10.03 11.74 4.80
N ASN A 24 10.29 12.98 4.39
CA ASN A 24 10.85 13.98 5.31
C ASN A 24 10.17 15.33 5.12
N ALA A 25 10.38 16.22 6.10
CA ALA A 25 9.73 17.53 6.13
C ALA A 25 10.11 18.42 4.93
N VAL A 26 11.28 18.22 4.32
CA VAL A 26 11.71 18.95 3.12
C VAL A 26 10.85 18.53 1.93
N ARG A 27 10.72 17.23 1.67
CA ARG A 27 9.88 16.69 0.58
C ARG A 27 8.40 17.03 0.76
N LEU A 28 7.92 17.02 2.00
CA LEU A 28 6.55 17.43 2.32
C LEU A 28 6.33 18.92 2.03
N SER A 29 7.29 19.77 2.41
CA SER A 29 7.29 21.20 2.14
C SER A 29 7.26 21.52 0.64
N GLU A 30 8.15 20.89 -0.13
CA GLU A 30 8.22 21.05 -1.59
C GLU A 30 6.93 20.59 -2.26
N ARG A 31 6.40 19.42 -1.89
CA ARG A 31 5.21 18.83 -2.52
C ARG A 31 3.97 19.70 -2.38
N PHE A 32 3.73 20.22 -1.17
CA PHE A 32 2.50 20.96 -0.87
C PHE A 32 2.69 22.48 -0.93
N GLY A 33 3.87 22.96 -1.32
CA GLY A 33 4.17 24.39 -1.38
C GLY A 33 4.07 25.09 -0.02
N ILE A 34 4.29 24.36 1.08
CA ILE A 34 4.20 24.89 2.44
C ILE A 34 5.60 25.17 2.99
N SER A 35 5.70 26.00 4.04
CA SER A 35 6.98 26.21 4.72
C SER A 35 7.49 24.93 5.40
N ARG A 36 8.81 24.77 5.49
CA ARG A 36 9.43 23.67 6.27
C ARG A 36 8.92 23.63 7.72
N ARG A 37 8.70 24.79 8.34
CA ARG A 37 8.11 24.90 9.68
C ARG A 37 6.71 24.30 9.74
N GLN A 38 5.89 24.51 8.72
CA GLN A 38 4.54 23.93 8.64
C GLN A 38 4.60 22.41 8.43
N ALA A 39 5.48 21.93 7.54
CA ALA A 39 5.69 20.51 7.33
C ALA A 39 6.12 19.80 8.63
N THR A 40 7.02 20.40 9.41
CA THR A 40 7.41 19.87 10.74
C THR A 40 6.23 19.86 11.72
N ARG A 41 5.37 20.88 11.70
CA ARG A 41 4.16 20.89 12.54
C ARG A 41 3.18 19.78 12.18
N ASP A 42 3.03 19.45 10.89
CA ASP A 42 2.16 18.35 10.47
C ASP A 42 2.66 17.00 11.00
N VAL A 43 3.98 16.77 10.98
CA VAL A 43 4.62 15.58 11.59
C VAL A 43 4.40 15.56 13.10
N GLU A 44 4.56 16.71 13.76
CA GLU A 44 4.38 16.81 15.22
C GLU A 44 2.92 16.62 15.62
N TYR A 45 1.98 17.09 14.81
CA TYR A 45 0.55 16.85 14.99
C TYR A 45 0.25 15.35 14.94
N MET A 46 0.80 14.62 13.96
CA MET A 46 0.65 13.16 13.91
C MET A 46 1.17 12.49 15.19
N ARG A 47 2.31 12.94 15.73
CA ARG A 47 2.86 12.39 16.98
C ARG A 47 2.01 12.70 18.20
N ARG A 48 1.68 13.98 18.42
CA ARG A 48 1.08 14.44 19.67
C ARG A 48 -0.43 14.25 19.72
N GLU A 49 -1.11 14.58 18.64
CA GLU A 49 -2.57 14.62 18.61
C GLU A 49 -3.15 13.29 18.13
N LEU A 50 -2.48 12.62 17.18
CA LEU A 50 -2.92 11.32 16.67
C LEU A 50 -2.26 10.13 17.36
N GLY A 51 -1.29 10.37 18.26
CA GLY A 51 -0.57 9.31 18.96
C GLY A 51 0.31 8.45 18.04
N ALA A 52 0.70 8.97 16.88
CA ALA A 52 1.44 8.19 15.90
C ALA A 52 2.90 7.96 16.36
N PRO A 53 3.41 6.72 16.35
CA PRO A 53 4.77 6.36 16.77
C PRO A 53 5.79 6.73 15.67
N VAL A 54 5.81 7.99 15.23
CA VAL A 54 6.68 8.47 14.16
C VAL A 54 8.09 8.69 14.70
N GLU A 55 9.09 8.02 14.14
CA GLU A 55 10.51 8.21 14.43
C GLU A 55 11.29 8.69 13.20
N TYR A 56 12.53 9.13 13.37
CA TYR A 56 13.38 9.61 12.27
C TYR A 56 14.63 8.72 12.13
N ASP A 57 14.80 8.13 10.95
CA ASP A 57 16.01 7.39 10.58
C ASP A 57 17.03 8.37 9.96
N SER A 58 18.16 8.56 10.63
CA SER A 58 19.26 9.43 10.17
C SER A 58 20.01 8.87 8.96
N LYS A 59 20.07 7.54 8.80
CA LYS A 59 20.72 6.89 7.65
C LYS A 59 19.86 7.05 6.39
N ARG A 60 18.55 6.85 6.52
CA ARG A 60 17.59 6.97 5.40
C ARG A 60 17.03 8.38 5.23
N ARG A 61 17.34 9.29 6.16
CA ARG A 61 17.00 10.71 6.17
C ARG A 61 15.50 10.97 6.08
N GLY A 62 14.70 10.22 6.84
CA GLY A 62 13.25 10.31 6.81
C GLY A 62 12.53 9.61 7.95
N PHE A 63 11.21 9.77 7.95
CA PHE A 63 10.31 9.32 9.00
C PHE A 63 9.81 7.90 8.77
N TYR A 64 9.69 7.12 9.83
CA TYR A 64 9.10 5.78 9.84
C TYR A 64 8.19 5.62 11.06
N TYR A 65 7.33 4.60 11.08
CA TYR A 65 6.62 4.21 12.30
C TYR A 65 7.43 3.15 13.05
N SER A 66 7.73 3.38 14.34
CA SER A 66 8.40 2.37 15.17
C SER A 66 7.46 1.24 15.61
N GLU A 67 6.15 1.49 15.58
CA GLU A 67 5.10 0.49 15.86
C GLU A 67 3.98 0.60 14.81
N ALA A 68 3.16 -0.45 14.66
CA ALA A 68 2.05 -0.41 13.72
C ALA A 68 1.06 0.70 14.10
N PHE A 69 0.75 1.57 13.14
CA PHE A 69 -0.15 2.70 13.36
C PHE A 69 -1.09 2.88 12.17
N SER A 70 -2.35 3.17 12.48
CA SER A 70 -3.40 3.46 11.50
C SER A 70 -3.97 4.85 11.79
N LEU A 71 -4.22 5.64 10.76
CA LEU A 71 -4.89 6.93 10.95
C LEU A 71 -6.32 6.74 11.48
N PRO A 72 -6.78 7.61 12.40
CA PRO A 72 -8.18 7.65 12.81
C PRO A 72 -9.12 7.81 11.61
N ALA A 73 -10.26 7.13 11.64
CA ALA A 73 -11.24 7.14 10.54
C ALA A 73 -11.64 8.56 10.10
N THR A 74 -11.71 9.52 11.03
CA THR A 74 -12.03 10.93 10.77
C THR A 74 -11.04 11.65 9.85
N ILE A 75 -9.78 11.19 9.77
CA ILE A 75 -8.73 11.75 8.90
C ILE A 75 -8.47 10.81 7.72
N ASN A 76 -8.67 9.50 7.94
CA ASN A 76 -8.50 8.44 6.96
C ASN A 76 -9.61 8.43 5.89
N THR A 77 -10.76 9.09 6.12
CA THR A 77 -11.77 9.34 5.09
C THR A 77 -11.23 10.31 4.03
N ALA A 78 -10.55 9.76 3.04
CA ALA A 78 -10.78 10.18 1.66
C ALA A 78 -12.25 9.88 1.34
N GLN A 79 -12.86 10.61 0.41
CA GLN A 79 -14.24 10.36 -0.03
C GLN A 79 -14.48 8.86 -0.31
N ALA A 80 -15.71 8.41 -0.06
CA ALA A 80 -16.13 7.03 0.19
C ALA A 80 -16.21 6.09 -1.05
N ASP A 81 -15.44 6.32 -2.10
CA ASP A 81 -15.64 5.62 -3.38
C ASP A 81 -14.40 4.77 -3.72
N ASP A 82 -14.37 3.51 -3.26
CA ASP A 82 -13.83 2.29 -3.94
C ASP A 82 -13.55 1.10 -2.99
N TYR A 83 -14.45 0.85 -2.04
CA TYR A 83 -14.52 -0.45 -1.34
C TYR A 83 -15.32 -1.50 -2.14
N VAL A 84 -15.98 -1.10 -3.23
CA VAL A 84 -17.10 -1.84 -3.85
C VAL A 84 -16.66 -3.05 -4.69
N GLY A 85 -15.55 -3.00 -5.41
CA GLY A 85 -15.20 -4.06 -6.38
C GLY A 85 -14.81 -5.43 -5.79
N ILE A 86 -14.24 -5.47 -4.59
CA ILE A 86 -13.74 -6.72 -3.97
C ILE A 86 -14.72 -7.22 -2.89
N LEU A 87 -15.40 -6.31 -2.19
CA LEU A 87 -16.62 -6.65 -1.44
C LEU A 87 -17.65 -7.30 -2.36
N ALA A 88 -17.86 -6.80 -3.59
CA ALA A 88 -18.81 -7.36 -4.54
C ALA A 88 -18.56 -8.84 -4.91
N ALA A 89 -17.31 -9.32 -4.90
CA ALA A 89 -17.02 -10.74 -5.15
C ALA A 89 -17.21 -11.62 -3.91
N MET A 90 -17.22 -11.02 -2.71
CA MET A 90 -17.41 -11.71 -1.42
C MET A 90 -18.86 -11.60 -0.90
N SER A 91 -19.65 -10.64 -1.39
CA SER A 91 -21.03 -10.36 -1.00
C SER A 91 -22.10 -10.95 -1.92
N ASP A 92 -21.75 -11.71 -2.96
CA ASP A 92 -22.73 -12.59 -3.65
C ASP A 92 -23.38 -13.61 -2.68
N ILE A 93 -22.84 -13.72 -1.46
CA ILE A 93 -23.38 -14.50 -0.34
C ILE A 93 -24.43 -13.72 0.47
N SER A 94 -24.64 -12.42 0.23
CA SER A 94 -25.54 -11.57 1.04
C SER A 94 -26.22 -10.49 0.19
N GLN A 95 -26.99 -10.90 -0.80
CA GLN A 95 -27.84 -10.00 -1.59
C GLN A 95 -28.88 -9.31 -0.70
N ASP A 96 -28.69 -8.01 -0.51
CA ASP A 96 -29.71 -6.93 -0.60
C ASP A 96 -29.26 -5.79 0.32
N THR A 97 -28.76 -4.67 -0.21
CA THR A 97 -29.51 -3.41 -0.35
C THR A 97 -28.60 -2.19 -0.64
N TYR A 98 -29.05 -1.40 -1.64
CA TYR A 98 -28.82 0.02 -1.96
C TYR A 98 -27.43 0.51 -2.41
N GLY A 99 -27.38 1.01 -3.65
CA GLY A 99 -26.25 1.71 -4.26
C GLY A 99 -26.34 3.24 -4.21
N GLY A 100 -25.25 3.89 -4.60
CA GLY A 100 -25.19 5.34 -4.82
C GLY A 100 -23.79 5.86 -5.20
N GLN A 101 -23.62 6.16 -6.50
CA GLN A 101 -22.73 7.14 -7.15
C GLN A 101 -21.22 7.20 -6.78
N ASP A 102 -20.41 6.43 -7.52
CA ASP A 102 -18.94 6.54 -7.49
C ASP A 102 -18.41 7.69 -8.37
N SER A 103 -17.64 8.58 -7.75
CA SER A 103 -16.77 9.56 -8.37
C SER A 103 -15.32 9.06 -8.33
N ILE A 104 -14.82 8.64 -9.50
CA ILE A 104 -13.51 7.98 -9.69
C ILE A 104 -12.35 8.88 -9.21
N GLN A 105 -11.75 8.58 -8.06
CA GLN A 105 -10.60 9.31 -7.51
C GLN A 105 -9.28 8.65 -7.95
N MET A 106 -8.53 9.34 -8.83
CA MET A 106 -7.27 8.87 -9.42
C MET A 106 -6.11 8.81 -8.40
N SER A 107 -5.90 7.64 -7.78
CA SER A 107 -4.66 7.33 -7.05
C SER A 107 -3.61 6.75 -8.02
N ILE A 108 -2.34 7.16 -7.89
CA ILE A 108 -1.25 6.58 -8.69
C ILE A 108 -1.06 5.12 -8.21
N PRO A 109 -1.22 4.11 -9.08
CA PRO A 109 -1.05 2.71 -8.71
C PRO A 109 0.41 2.41 -8.38
N TYR A 110 0.63 1.39 -7.55
CA TYR A 110 1.95 0.85 -7.29
C TYR A 110 2.32 -0.14 -8.39
N ASP A 111 3.59 -0.13 -8.79
CA ASP A 111 4.14 -1.07 -9.76
C ASP A 111 4.89 -2.21 -9.05
N ALA A 112 4.68 -3.43 -9.53
CA ALA A 112 5.52 -4.57 -9.19
C ALA A 112 5.87 -5.38 -10.43
N VAL A 113 6.96 -6.15 -10.31
CA VAL A 113 7.28 -7.23 -11.24
C VAL A 113 7.09 -8.54 -10.51
N LEU A 114 6.21 -9.38 -11.02
CA LEU A 114 5.98 -10.72 -10.51
C LEU A 114 6.58 -11.76 -11.45
N GLU A 115 7.21 -12.78 -10.89
CA GLU A 115 7.52 -14.02 -11.57
C GLU A 115 6.42 -15.03 -11.21
N ILE A 116 5.70 -15.47 -12.23
CA ILE A 116 4.52 -16.32 -12.10
C ILE A 116 4.79 -17.65 -12.80
N PRO A 117 4.76 -18.79 -12.10
CA PRO A 117 5.25 -20.05 -12.63
C PRO A 117 4.40 -20.62 -13.76
N ASP A 118 3.07 -20.47 -13.68
CA ASP A 118 2.13 -21.15 -14.56
C ASP A 118 1.09 -20.19 -15.18
N LYS A 119 0.47 -20.62 -16.28
CA LYS A 119 -0.52 -19.82 -17.01
C LYS A 119 -1.84 -19.65 -16.25
N LEU A 120 -2.24 -20.59 -15.40
CA LEU A 120 -3.50 -20.51 -14.67
C LEU A 120 -3.44 -19.41 -13.61
N THR A 121 -2.31 -19.28 -12.91
CA THR A 121 -2.05 -18.18 -11.96
C THR A 121 -2.01 -16.82 -12.66
N VAL A 122 -1.44 -16.76 -13.87
CA VAL A 122 -1.52 -15.54 -14.72
C VAL A 122 -2.97 -15.17 -15.02
N MET A 123 -3.84 -16.15 -15.34
CA MET A 123 -5.25 -15.90 -15.59
C MET A 123 -5.99 -15.40 -14.33
N LYS A 124 -5.69 -15.98 -13.16
CA LYS A 124 -6.25 -15.51 -11.86
C LYS A 124 -5.84 -14.07 -11.55
N LEU A 125 -4.64 -13.67 -11.93
CA LEU A 125 -4.08 -12.33 -11.71
C LEU A 125 -4.32 -11.36 -12.87
N GLY A 126 -5.13 -11.72 -13.87
CA GLY A 126 -5.26 -10.94 -15.10
C GLY A 126 -5.68 -9.47 -14.91
N LYS A 127 -6.41 -9.15 -13.84
CA LYS A 127 -6.84 -7.77 -13.52
C LYS A 127 -5.72 -6.86 -13.01
N ILE A 128 -4.65 -7.42 -12.44
CA ILE A 128 -3.52 -6.67 -11.92
C ILE A 128 -2.33 -6.68 -12.89
N ILE A 129 -2.29 -7.58 -13.86
CA ILE A 129 -1.19 -7.70 -14.82
C ILE A 129 -1.38 -6.68 -15.94
N THR A 130 -0.42 -5.77 -16.11
CA THR A 130 -0.44 -4.73 -17.15
C THR A 130 0.43 -5.06 -18.36
N GLY A 131 1.32 -6.04 -18.23
CA GLY A 131 2.11 -6.52 -19.36
C GLY A 131 3.06 -7.64 -18.98
N ARG A 132 3.73 -8.20 -20.00
CA ARG A 132 4.78 -9.20 -19.82
C ARG A 132 6.14 -8.55 -19.96
N VAL A 133 7.07 -8.87 -19.06
CA VAL A 133 8.45 -8.36 -19.13
C VAL A 133 9.17 -9.07 -20.29
N PRO A 134 9.85 -8.33 -21.19
CA PRO A 134 10.68 -8.93 -22.22
C PRO A 134 11.78 -9.78 -21.59
N SER A 135 11.82 -11.06 -21.93
CA SER A 135 12.89 -11.97 -21.53
C SER A 135 13.85 -12.17 -22.70
N HIS A 136 15.15 -12.24 -22.39
CA HIS A 136 16.14 -12.70 -23.37
C HIS A 136 15.83 -14.15 -23.74
N ARG A 137 15.97 -14.51 -25.02
CA ARG A 137 15.66 -15.86 -25.54
C ARG A 137 16.34 -16.91 -24.66
N GLY A 138 15.54 -17.77 -24.02
CA GLY A 138 16.01 -18.92 -23.24
C GLY A 138 15.92 -18.80 -21.72
N SER A 139 15.54 -17.64 -21.15
CA SER A 139 15.49 -17.47 -19.69
C SER A 139 14.38 -18.26 -18.98
N GLY A 140 13.30 -18.65 -19.67
CA GLY A 140 12.20 -19.44 -19.06
C GLY A 140 11.38 -18.72 -17.98
N GLU A 141 11.85 -17.56 -17.49
CA GLU A 141 11.22 -16.82 -16.41
C GLU A 141 10.01 -16.01 -16.93
N ASN A 142 8.83 -16.46 -16.52
CA ASN A 142 7.57 -15.81 -16.84
C ASN A 142 7.36 -14.61 -15.90
N ARG A 143 7.96 -13.47 -16.25
CA ARG A 143 7.84 -12.21 -15.50
C ARG A 143 6.78 -11.28 -16.08
N TYR A 144 6.02 -10.62 -15.21
CA TYR A 144 4.89 -9.75 -15.56
C TYR A 144 4.95 -8.43 -14.79
N TYR A 145 4.61 -7.33 -15.46
CA TYR A 145 4.35 -6.05 -14.82
C TYR A 145 2.95 -6.10 -14.20
N CYS A 146 2.85 -5.62 -12.96
CA CYS A 146 1.61 -5.57 -12.23
C CYS A 146 1.39 -4.19 -11.64
N GLU A 147 0.14 -3.73 -11.68
CA GLU A 147 -0.31 -2.49 -11.07
C GLU A 147 -1.41 -2.78 -10.04
N PHE A 148 -1.36 -2.09 -8.90
CA PHE A 148 -2.34 -2.26 -7.84
C PHE A 148 -2.51 -0.99 -7.02
N GLY A 149 -3.73 -0.74 -6.54
CA GLY A 149 -4.07 0.45 -5.75
C GLY A 149 -3.81 0.33 -4.24
N SER A 150 -3.73 -0.90 -3.72
CA SER A 150 -3.53 -1.19 -2.29
C SER A 150 -2.51 -2.33 -2.11
N VAL A 151 -1.51 -2.08 -1.28
CA VAL A 151 -0.47 -3.05 -0.92
C VAL A 151 -1.10 -4.23 -0.16
N GLU A 152 -1.98 -3.95 0.79
CA GLU A 152 -2.60 -4.96 1.66
C GLU A 152 -3.51 -5.88 0.86
N ALA A 153 -4.36 -5.32 -0.02
CA ALA A 153 -5.22 -6.12 -0.90
C ALA A 153 -4.39 -6.99 -1.84
N PHE A 154 -3.32 -6.42 -2.42
CA PHE A 154 -2.41 -7.13 -3.29
C PHE A 154 -1.70 -8.30 -2.58
N LEU A 155 -1.13 -8.06 -1.40
CA LEU A 155 -0.49 -9.10 -0.60
C LEU A 155 -1.50 -10.17 -0.15
N GLY A 156 -2.74 -9.77 0.19
CA GLY A 156 -3.83 -10.68 0.52
C GLY A 156 -4.17 -11.63 -0.64
N VAL A 157 -4.25 -11.11 -1.87
CA VAL A 157 -4.44 -11.94 -3.07
C VAL A 157 -3.31 -12.93 -3.23
N LEU A 158 -2.05 -12.50 -3.09
CA LEU A 158 -0.90 -13.41 -3.20
C LEU A 158 -0.95 -14.55 -2.17
N MET A 159 -1.34 -14.26 -0.93
CA MET A 159 -1.52 -15.30 0.10
C MET A 159 -2.70 -16.23 -0.22
N ALA A 160 -3.81 -15.69 -0.72
CA ALA A 160 -5.00 -16.46 -1.07
C ALA A 160 -4.80 -17.39 -2.27
N LEU A 161 -3.88 -17.06 -3.20
CA LEU A 161 -3.57 -17.93 -4.33
C LEU A 161 -3.01 -19.28 -3.89
N GLY A 162 -2.19 -19.31 -2.83
CA GLY A 162 -1.46 -20.50 -2.39
C GLY A 162 -0.38 -20.99 -3.36
N GLU A 163 -0.11 -20.24 -4.42
CA GLU A 163 0.86 -20.59 -5.47
C GLU A 163 2.21 -19.86 -5.22
N PRO A 164 3.34 -20.43 -5.67
CA PRO A 164 4.67 -19.87 -5.44
C PRO A 164 4.97 -18.68 -6.36
N VAL A 165 4.19 -17.61 -6.26
CA VAL A 165 4.41 -16.34 -6.97
C VAL A 165 5.54 -15.57 -6.30
N ARG A 166 6.54 -15.18 -7.08
CA ARG A 166 7.70 -14.43 -6.58
C ARG A 166 7.61 -12.96 -6.95
N ILE A 167 7.64 -12.08 -5.96
CA ILE A 167 7.82 -10.64 -6.18
C ILE A 167 9.29 -10.41 -6.59
N VAL A 168 9.56 -10.02 -7.84
CA VAL A 168 10.90 -9.71 -8.38
C VAL A 168 11.32 -8.29 -8.02
N SER A 169 10.38 -7.34 -8.05
CA SER A 169 10.58 -5.97 -7.58
C SER A 169 9.24 -5.34 -7.22
N PRO A 170 9.21 -4.34 -6.34
CA PRO A 170 10.34 -3.81 -5.56
C PRO A 170 10.65 -4.67 -4.32
N ASP A 171 11.88 -4.58 -3.80
CA ASP A 171 12.33 -5.40 -2.67
C ASP A 171 11.52 -5.12 -1.39
N TRP A 172 11.10 -3.88 -1.15
CA TRP A 172 10.27 -3.53 0.01
C TRP A 172 8.94 -4.29 0.04
N LEU A 173 8.35 -4.59 -1.12
CA LEU A 173 7.09 -5.33 -1.23
C LEU A 173 7.30 -6.80 -0.89
N ARG A 174 8.44 -7.36 -1.30
CA ARG A 174 8.86 -8.72 -0.95
C ARG A 174 9.17 -8.85 0.54
N GLU A 175 9.89 -7.88 1.12
CA GLU A 175 10.17 -7.81 2.55
C GLU A 175 8.86 -7.72 3.34
N ARG A 176 7.94 -6.85 2.93
CA ARG A 176 6.63 -6.71 3.56
C ARG A 176 5.82 -8.02 3.57
N LEU A 177 5.82 -8.77 2.46
CA LEU A 177 5.19 -10.09 2.41
C LEU A 177 5.83 -11.07 3.41
N ARG A 178 7.17 -11.09 3.49
CA ARG A 178 7.90 -11.98 4.42
C ARG A 178 7.58 -11.64 5.87
N ASP A 179 7.58 -10.35 6.22
CA ASP A 179 7.30 -9.90 7.58
C ASP A 179 5.87 -10.26 7.99
N ASN A 180 4.89 -10.07 7.09
CA ASN A 180 3.51 -10.45 7.32
C ASN A 180 3.36 -11.97 7.58
N ILE A 181 3.98 -12.79 6.74
CA ILE A 181 3.95 -14.26 6.90
C ILE A 181 4.66 -14.67 8.19
N ALA A 182 5.84 -14.11 8.49
CA ALA A 182 6.58 -14.41 9.71
C ALA A 182 5.79 -14.07 10.98
N CYS A 183 5.08 -12.93 10.96
CA CYS A 183 4.18 -12.53 12.03
C CYS A 183 3.04 -13.54 12.23
N LEU A 184 2.36 -13.94 11.14
CA LEU A 184 1.30 -14.94 11.18
C LEU A 184 1.80 -16.30 11.66
N LEU A 185 2.95 -16.76 11.17
CA LEU A 185 3.56 -18.01 11.62
C LEU A 185 3.88 -17.96 13.11
N LYS A 186 4.47 -16.87 13.60
CA LYS A 186 4.78 -16.70 15.03
C LYS A 186 3.52 -16.76 15.90
N ALA A 187 2.43 -16.13 15.46
CA ALA A 187 1.18 -16.09 16.21
C ALA A 187 0.42 -17.43 16.23
N ASN A 188 0.64 -18.29 15.21
CA ASN A 188 -0.09 -19.55 15.03
C ASN A 188 0.77 -20.79 15.26
N ASN A 189 2.05 -20.63 15.59
CA ASN A 189 2.86 -21.73 16.09
C ASN A 189 2.48 -22.00 17.55
N GLU A 190 2.07 -23.22 17.84
CA GLU A 190 1.98 -23.69 19.22
C GLU A 190 3.39 -23.57 19.83
N THR A 191 3.52 -22.80 20.90
CA THR A 191 4.68 -22.90 21.80
C THR A 191 4.60 -24.28 22.45
N VAL A 192 5.22 -25.27 21.82
CA VAL A 192 5.52 -26.58 22.43
C VAL A 192 6.56 -26.40 23.52
#